data_AF-A0A1E1X428-F1
#
_entry.id   AF-A0A1E1X428-F1
#
_cell.length_a   1.000
_cell.length_b   1.000
_cell.length_c   1.000
_cell.angle_alpha   90.00
_cell.angle_beta   90.00
_cell.angle_gamma   90.00
#
_symmetry.space_group_name_H-M   'P 1'
#
loop_
_entity.id
_entity.type
_entity.pdbx_description
1 polymer ?
#
loop_
_entity_poly.entity_id
_entity_poly.type
_entity_poly.pdbx_seq_one_letter_code
_entity_poly.pdbx_strand_id
1 'polypeptide(L)'
;MMTPRGSSALWMCRPQAVVLFLLVGWSLGLSLLPPPVDAAAVASPQDEKDPQRQAVTFARWSRATNTRQRLSAALEGDQPVFLEADVVLAAGLPVLEPPPGRLWDVTLNELLYQVTEKPKRVTLKLNIRSTEVLHQAFGVLMVALTENLVDLWIHADVLPGSGGKPPVDATSFMRQSAPFHPFAIISLGWNTKPKGSYSWSQVESMVRLVACGHPYLTRIAFKVRASMVQPSLAQLSWLLDVMPNATLVIWSPAGEAPNTSSLLSLRKARPSAHIVYDLPQEHQLENL
;
A
#
# COMPACT_ATOMS: atom_id res chain seq x y z
N MET A 1 15.81 -25.30 14.47
CA MET A 1 16.28 -24.91 13.13
C MET A 1 15.42 -25.61 12.09
N MET A 2 14.46 -24.89 11.51
CA MET A 2 13.72 -25.32 10.33
C MET A 2 13.82 -24.16 9.35
N THR A 3 14.65 -24.31 8.32
CA THR A 3 14.69 -23.41 7.16
C THR A 3 13.39 -23.58 6.37
N PRO A 4 12.64 -22.51 6.04
CA PRO A 4 11.52 -22.64 5.12
C PRO A 4 12.05 -22.70 3.68
N ARG A 5 11.37 -23.54 2.90
CA ARG A 5 11.63 -23.89 1.51
C ARG A 5 11.85 -22.65 0.63
N GLY A 6 12.98 -22.64 -0.08
CA GLY A 6 13.21 -21.74 -1.20
C GLY A 6 12.24 -22.01 -2.35
N SER A 7 11.88 -20.91 -3.03
CA SER A 7 11.38 -20.82 -4.40
C SER A 7 10.22 -21.75 -4.77
N SER A 8 8.97 -21.30 -4.61
CA SER A 8 7.79 -21.80 -5.37
C SER A 8 6.50 -20.99 -5.12
N ALA A 9 6.54 -19.66 -5.21
CA ALA A 9 5.28 -18.88 -5.21
C ALA A 9 4.42 -19.18 -6.45
N LEU A 10 5.07 -19.42 -7.59
CA LEU A 10 4.43 -19.75 -8.87
C LEU A 10 3.67 -21.09 -8.86
N TRP A 11 4.05 -22.05 -7.99
CA TRP A 11 3.32 -23.33 -7.85
C TRP A 11 1.99 -23.19 -7.10
N MET A 12 1.74 -22.06 -6.43
CA MET A 12 0.49 -21.84 -5.70
C MET A 12 -0.69 -21.53 -6.62
N CYS A 13 -0.44 -21.06 -7.85
CA CYS A 13 -1.47 -20.72 -8.82
C CYS A 13 -1.62 -21.88 -9.81
N ARG A 14 -2.78 -22.55 -9.85
CA ARG A 14 -3.08 -23.46 -10.95
C ARG A 14 -3.20 -22.64 -12.24
N PRO A 15 -2.49 -22.99 -13.33
CA PRO A 15 -2.59 -22.22 -14.56
C PRO A 15 -3.99 -22.39 -15.17
N GLN A 16 -4.69 -21.27 -15.39
CA GLN A 16 -5.65 -21.19 -16.48
C GLN A 16 -4.83 -20.93 -17.75
N ALA A 17 -4.96 -21.83 -18.73
CA ALA A 17 -4.18 -21.79 -19.96
C ALA A 17 -4.45 -20.48 -20.72
N VAL A 18 -3.45 -19.59 -20.77
CA VAL A 18 -3.41 -18.47 -21.71
C VAL A 18 -2.45 -18.88 -22.81
N VAL A 19 -2.98 -19.16 -23.99
CA VAL A 19 -2.20 -19.43 -25.20
C VAL A 19 -1.63 -18.10 -25.68
N LEU A 20 -0.32 -17.91 -25.52
CA LEU A 20 0.41 -16.75 -26.05
C LEU A 20 1.13 -17.16 -27.33
N PHE A 21 0.76 -16.57 -28.46
CA PHE A 21 1.51 -16.70 -29.72
C PHE A 21 2.82 -15.90 -29.60
N LEU A 22 3.95 -16.59 -29.64
CA LEU A 22 5.29 -15.98 -29.74
C LEU A 22 5.64 -15.79 -31.22
N LEU A 23 5.74 -14.53 -31.65
CA LEU A 23 6.49 -14.15 -32.85
C LEU A 23 7.91 -13.79 -32.43
N VAL A 24 8.86 -14.61 -32.84
CA VAL A 24 10.30 -14.44 -32.59
C VAL A 24 10.91 -13.69 -33.77
N GLY A 25 11.27 -12.43 -33.57
CA GLY A 25 12.06 -11.63 -34.52
C GLY A 25 13.48 -11.47 -34.00
N TRP A 26 14.47 -11.95 -34.76
CA TRP A 26 15.90 -11.80 -34.45
C TRP A 26 16.39 -10.45 -34.98
N SER A 27 17.17 -9.73 -34.18
CA SER A 27 17.95 -8.58 -34.64
C SER A 27 19.35 -8.69 -34.04
N LEU A 28 20.33 -8.96 -34.90
CA LEU A 28 21.76 -8.93 -34.59
C LEU A 28 22.21 -7.47 -34.46
N GLY A 29 22.69 -7.10 -33.28
CA GLY A 29 23.36 -5.82 -33.03
C GLY A 29 24.84 -6.03 -32.72
N LEU A 30 25.69 -5.55 -33.61
CA LEU A 30 27.16 -5.58 -33.54
C LEU A 30 27.68 -4.81 -32.32
N SER A 31 28.51 -5.45 -31.50
CA SER A 31 29.29 -4.82 -30.43
C SER A 31 30.46 -4.03 -31.01
N LEU A 32 30.61 -2.77 -30.61
CA LEU A 32 31.83 -1.98 -30.79
C LEU A 32 32.41 -1.69 -29.40
N LEU A 33 33.61 -2.24 -29.16
CA LEU A 33 34.47 -1.93 -28.02
C LEU A 33 35.16 -0.57 -28.22
N PRO A 34 35.29 0.28 -27.19
CA PRO A 34 36.23 1.38 -27.21
C PRO A 34 37.64 0.95 -26.74
N PRO A 35 38.72 1.65 -27.16
CA PRO A 35 40.11 1.34 -26.85
C PRO A 35 40.53 1.82 -25.44
N PRO A 36 41.69 1.39 -24.92
CA PRO A 36 42.10 1.62 -23.54
C PRO A 36 42.75 3.00 -23.37
N VAL A 37 42.63 3.58 -22.17
CA VAL A 37 43.44 4.72 -21.73
C VAL A 37 44.04 4.40 -20.38
N ASP A 38 45.37 4.54 -20.30
CA ASP A 38 46.22 4.25 -19.16
C ASP A 38 46.14 5.28 -18.03
N ALA A 39 46.37 4.74 -16.83
CA ALA A 39 47.13 5.28 -15.70
C ALA A 39 46.75 6.60 -15.01
N ALA A 40 46.22 6.40 -13.80
CA ALA A 40 46.72 6.96 -12.53
C ALA A 40 46.63 8.47 -12.28
N ALA A 41 45.65 8.83 -11.45
CA ALA A 41 45.79 9.89 -10.46
C ALA A 41 45.29 9.35 -9.11
N VAL A 42 46.22 9.23 -8.15
CA VAL A 42 45.96 8.85 -6.76
C VAL A 42 45.16 9.98 -6.10
N ALA A 43 43.90 9.70 -5.74
CA ALA A 43 43.08 10.58 -4.94
C ALA A 43 42.98 10.04 -3.50
N SER A 44 43.29 10.93 -2.54
CA SER A 44 43.25 10.71 -1.10
C SER A 44 41.85 10.30 -0.59
N PRO A 45 41.75 9.52 0.51
CA PRO A 45 40.47 9.01 1.00
C PRO A 45 39.70 10.12 1.71
N GLN A 46 38.65 10.66 1.07
CA GLN A 46 37.65 11.48 1.74
C GLN A 46 36.25 10.94 1.39
N ASP A 47 35.57 10.50 2.44
CA ASP A 47 34.13 10.28 2.56
C ASP A 47 33.47 9.40 1.49
N GLU A 48 33.72 8.09 1.59
CA GLU A 48 32.83 7.07 1.02
C GLU A 48 31.48 7.12 1.77
N LYS A 49 30.53 7.89 1.24
CA LYS A 49 29.13 7.88 1.69
C LYS A 49 28.59 6.44 1.55
N ASP A 50 28.24 5.86 2.70
CA ASP A 50 27.55 4.56 2.81
C ASP A 50 26.43 4.42 1.75
N PRO A 51 26.58 3.52 0.77
CA PRO A 51 25.62 3.32 -0.32
C PRO A 51 24.26 2.75 0.12
N GLN A 52 24.09 2.37 1.40
CA GLN A 52 22.90 1.65 1.86
C GLN A 52 21.85 2.49 2.61
N ARG A 53 22.01 3.80 2.74
CA ARG A 53 21.01 4.64 3.43
C ARG A 53 19.80 4.93 2.54
N GLN A 54 18.99 3.91 2.27
CA GLN A 54 17.71 4.05 1.57
C GLN A 54 16.82 5.05 2.31
N ALA A 55 16.34 6.07 1.61
CA ALA A 55 15.52 7.13 2.17
C ALA A 55 14.23 6.53 2.76
N VAL A 56 13.92 6.86 4.02
CA VAL A 56 12.64 6.46 4.61
C VAL A 56 11.56 7.35 4.07
N THR A 57 10.55 6.77 3.44
CA THR A 57 9.36 7.50 3.03
C THR A 57 8.38 7.51 4.21
N PHE A 58 8.31 8.65 4.89
CA PHE A 58 7.30 8.92 5.90
C PHE A 58 6.12 9.64 5.28
N ALA A 59 4.90 9.17 5.55
CA ALA A 59 3.67 9.84 5.15
C ALA A 59 2.82 10.11 6.41
N ARG A 60 2.62 11.39 6.73
CA ARG A 60 1.71 11.80 7.82
C ARG A 60 0.32 12.03 7.25
N TRP A 61 -0.52 11.01 7.37
CA TRP A 61 -1.89 11.07 6.92
C TRP A 61 -2.77 11.89 7.88
N SER A 62 -3.62 12.77 7.33
CA SER A 62 -4.82 13.23 8.01
C SER A 62 -5.80 12.06 8.08
N ARG A 63 -5.73 11.30 9.17
CA ARG A 63 -6.49 10.06 9.36
C ARG A 63 -7.95 10.32 9.70
N ALA A 64 -8.84 9.47 9.19
CA ALA A 64 -10.29 9.57 9.40
C ALA A 64 -10.81 11.01 9.16
N THR A 65 -10.45 11.57 8.00
CA THR A 65 -10.91 12.89 7.54
C THR A 65 -12.34 12.78 7.03
N ASN A 66 -13.25 12.35 7.91
CA ASN A 66 -14.61 11.92 7.54
C ASN A 66 -15.68 12.97 7.83
N THR A 67 -15.30 14.20 8.19
CA THR A 67 -16.23 15.30 8.43
C THR A 67 -15.86 16.50 7.59
N ARG A 68 -16.85 17.35 7.27
CA ARG A 68 -16.60 18.59 6.51
C ARG A 68 -15.58 19.47 7.20
N GLN A 69 -15.70 19.62 8.52
CA GLN A 69 -14.76 20.39 9.32
C GLN A 69 -13.32 19.87 9.19
N ARG A 70 -13.11 18.54 9.30
CA ARG A 70 -11.76 17.97 9.17
C ARG A 70 -11.23 18.06 7.75
N LEU A 71 -12.10 17.88 6.75
CA LEU A 71 -11.72 18.00 5.35
C LEU A 71 -11.25 19.43 5.04
N SER A 72 -12.02 20.44 5.45
CA SER A 72 -11.64 21.85 5.27
C SER A 72 -10.33 22.18 5.99
N ALA A 73 -10.15 21.73 7.23
CA ALA A 73 -8.91 21.94 7.97
C ALA A 73 -7.70 21.23 7.32
N ALA A 74 -7.88 20.00 6.82
CA ALA A 74 -6.82 19.24 6.16
C ALA A 74 -6.40 19.86 4.81
N LEU A 75 -7.34 20.53 4.12
CA LEU A 75 -7.10 21.17 2.84
C LEU A 75 -6.67 22.64 2.96
N GLU A 76 -6.58 23.19 4.16
CA GLU A 76 -6.16 24.57 4.39
C GLU A 76 -4.70 24.81 3.93
N GLY A 77 -4.44 25.97 3.31
CA GLY A 77 -3.14 26.32 2.75
C GLY A 77 -2.79 25.61 1.44
N ASP A 78 -1.49 25.61 1.10
CA ASP A 78 -0.97 25.13 -0.19
C ASP A 78 0.07 24.00 -0.08
N GLN A 79 0.32 23.50 1.13
CA GLN A 79 1.27 22.40 1.34
C GLN A 79 0.70 21.08 0.78
N PRO A 80 1.56 20.11 0.36
CA PRO A 80 1.14 18.77 0.00
C PRO A 80 0.40 18.07 1.16
N VAL A 81 -0.71 17.41 0.85
CA VAL A 81 -1.58 16.78 1.85
C VAL A 81 -1.71 15.28 1.60
N PHE A 82 -1.49 14.48 2.64
CA PHE A 82 -1.85 13.06 2.65
C PHE A 82 -3.18 12.93 3.40
N LEU A 83 -4.25 12.56 2.70
CA LEU A 83 -5.61 12.51 3.25
C LEU A 83 -6.11 11.08 3.25
N GLU A 84 -6.59 10.60 4.40
CA GLU A 84 -7.31 9.33 4.50
C GLU A 84 -8.77 9.59 4.86
N ALA A 85 -9.68 8.96 4.11
CA ALA A 85 -11.11 9.02 4.35
C ALA A 85 -11.73 7.62 4.30
N ASP A 86 -12.59 7.33 5.26
CA ASP A 86 -13.33 6.07 5.36
C ASP A 86 -14.65 6.17 4.60
N VAL A 87 -14.94 5.21 3.73
CA VAL A 87 -16.12 5.24 2.85
C VAL A 87 -17.10 4.14 3.22
N VAL A 88 -18.35 4.51 3.46
CA VAL A 88 -19.48 3.63 3.80
C VAL A 88 -20.70 3.94 2.94
N LEU A 89 -21.64 2.99 2.85
CA LEU A 89 -22.92 3.21 2.20
C LEU A 89 -23.93 3.74 3.21
N ALA A 90 -24.52 4.92 2.94
CA ALA A 90 -25.62 5.45 3.73
C ALA A 90 -26.69 6.04 2.81
N ALA A 91 -27.96 5.69 3.07
CA ALA A 91 -29.10 6.12 2.25
C ALA A 91 -28.91 5.89 0.73
N GLY A 92 -28.24 4.80 0.35
CA GLY A 92 -27.95 4.46 -1.05
C GLY A 92 -26.79 5.24 -1.68
N LEU A 93 -26.12 6.12 -0.94
CA LEU A 93 -25.02 6.95 -1.40
C LEU A 93 -23.69 6.55 -0.74
N PRO A 94 -22.56 6.66 -1.45
CA PRO A 94 -21.24 6.54 -0.84
C PRO A 94 -20.92 7.83 -0.07
N VAL A 95 -20.75 7.71 1.24
CA VAL A 95 -20.48 8.83 2.15
C VAL A 95 -19.24 8.56 2.99
N LEU A 96 -18.70 9.60 3.62
CA LEU A 96 -17.62 9.43 4.58
C LEU A 96 -18.18 8.91 5.91
N GLU A 97 -17.49 7.96 6.55
CA GLU A 97 -17.94 7.30 7.79
C GLU A 97 -18.02 8.32 8.93
N PRO A 98 -19.22 8.72 9.38
CA PRO A 98 -19.34 9.75 10.40
C PRO A 98 -18.83 9.24 11.75
N PRO A 99 -18.40 10.14 12.66
CA PRO A 99 -18.14 9.78 14.04
C PRO A 99 -19.35 9.12 14.70
N PRO A 100 -19.15 8.24 15.69
CA PRO A 100 -20.25 7.59 16.41
C PRO A 100 -21.28 8.59 16.93
N GLY A 101 -22.57 8.30 16.71
CA GLY A 101 -23.68 9.15 17.15
C GLY A 101 -23.90 10.41 16.31
N ARG A 102 -23.24 10.55 15.15
CA ARG A 102 -23.46 11.66 14.20
C ARG A 102 -23.96 11.15 12.85
N LEU A 103 -24.66 12.03 12.14
CA LEU A 103 -24.98 11.81 10.72
C LEU A 103 -23.77 12.18 9.86
N TRP A 104 -23.71 11.59 8.66
CA TRP A 104 -22.74 11.97 7.65
C TRP A 104 -23.02 13.39 7.15
N ASP A 105 -21.97 14.16 6.86
CA ASP A 105 -22.04 15.54 6.36
C ASP A 105 -21.23 15.77 5.08
N VAL A 106 -20.57 14.71 4.56
CA VAL A 106 -19.79 14.72 3.33
C VAL A 106 -20.01 13.41 2.56
N THR A 107 -20.39 13.54 1.30
CA THR A 107 -20.45 12.44 0.34
C THR A 107 -19.07 12.18 -0.28
N LEU A 108 -18.84 10.98 -0.83
CA LEU A 108 -17.60 10.69 -1.57
C LEU A 108 -17.42 11.62 -2.77
N ASN A 109 -18.52 11.99 -3.44
CA ASN A 109 -18.47 12.91 -4.58
C ASN A 109 -18.00 14.31 -4.16
N GLU A 110 -18.52 14.85 -3.06
CA GLU A 110 -18.06 16.13 -2.50
C GLU A 110 -16.60 16.08 -2.06
N LEU A 111 -16.16 14.97 -1.46
CA LEU A 111 -14.74 14.77 -1.13
C LEU A 111 -13.90 14.87 -2.40
N LEU A 112 -14.22 14.06 -3.42
CA LEU A 112 -13.47 13.98 -4.67
C LEU A 112 -13.41 15.32 -5.41
N TYR A 113 -14.51 16.07 -5.43
CA TYR A 113 -14.54 17.43 -5.97
C TYR A 113 -13.53 18.35 -5.26
N GLN A 114 -13.53 18.37 -3.93
CA GLN A 114 -12.64 19.26 -3.15
C GLN A 114 -11.16 18.88 -3.27
N VAL A 115 -10.84 17.58 -3.26
CA VAL A 115 -9.42 17.14 -3.32
C VAL A 115 -8.83 17.20 -4.72
N THR A 116 -9.66 17.31 -5.76
CA THR A 116 -9.22 17.44 -7.17
C THR A 116 -9.26 18.88 -7.68
N GLU A 117 -9.76 19.83 -6.88
CA GLU A 117 -9.87 21.25 -7.22
C GLU A 117 -8.51 21.91 -7.46
N LYS A 118 -7.52 21.64 -6.59
CA LYS A 118 -6.14 22.10 -6.74
C LYS A 118 -5.28 20.98 -7.33
N PRO A 119 -4.78 21.10 -8.58
CA PRO A 119 -3.99 20.05 -9.21
C PRO A 119 -2.73 19.69 -8.42
N LYS A 120 -2.44 18.39 -8.36
CA LYS A 120 -1.22 17.76 -7.84
C LYS A 120 -0.82 18.21 -6.43
N ARG A 121 -1.81 18.42 -5.55
CA ARG A 121 -1.58 18.75 -4.13
C ARG A 121 -1.91 17.61 -3.16
N VAL A 122 -2.89 16.78 -3.47
CA VAL A 122 -3.42 15.78 -2.54
C VAL A 122 -3.02 14.36 -2.94
N THR A 123 -2.43 13.61 -2.00
CA THR A 123 -2.39 12.15 -2.03
C THR A 123 -3.57 11.63 -1.23
N LEU A 124 -4.48 10.91 -1.88
CA LEU A 124 -5.73 10.45 -1.28
C LEU A 124 -5.68 8.96 -1.00
N LYS A 125 -6.07 8.53 0.21
CA LYS A 125 -6.35 7.13 0.56
C LYS A 125 -7.82 6.97 0.91
N LEU A 126 -8.54 6.24 0.08
CA LEU A 126 -9.91 5.84 0.34
C LEU A 126 -9.91 4.47 1.03
N ASN A 127 -10.39 4.42 2.26
CA ASN A 127 -10.55 3.20 3.02
C ASN A 127 -11.99 2.70 2.88
N ILE A 128 -12.21 1.68 2.06
CA ILE A 128 -13.53 1.09 1.85
C ILE A 128 -13.88 0.22 3.05
N ARG A 129 -14.98 0.55 3.72
CA ARG A 129 -15.35 -0.04 5.01
C ARG A 129 -16.35 -1.19 4.91
N SER A 130 -16.97 -1.39 3.75
CA SER A 130 -17.98 -2.44 3.57
C SER A 130 -18.08 -2.89 2.10
N THR A 131 -18.63 -4.09 1.87
CA THR A 131 -18.80 -4.62 0.50
C THR A 131 -19.90 -3.87 -0.25
N GLU A 132 -20.92 -3.43 0.47
CA GLU A 132 -22.15 -2.83 -0.05
C GLU A 132 -21.88 -1.49 -0.72
N VAL A 133 -20.85 -0.75 -0.30
CA VAL A 133 -20.52 0.56 -0.88
C VAL A 133 -19.72 0.47 -2.17
N LEU A 134 -19.12 -0.69 -2.48
CA LEU A 134 -18.15 -0.80 -3.57
C LEU A 134 -18.72 -0.27 -4.89
N HIS A 135 -19.89 -0.77 -5.31
CA HIS A 135 -20.47 -0.41 -6.61
C HIS A 135 -20.66 1.11 -6.77
N GLN A 136 -21.25 1.76 -5.77
CA GLN A 136 -21.51 3.19 -5.77
C GLN A 136 -20.21 3.99 -5.65
N ALA A 137 -19.29 3.59 -4.77
CA ALA A 137 -18.03 4.29 -4.58
C ALA A 137 -17.17 4.29 -5.86
N PHE A 138 -17.06 3.14 -6.53
CA PHE A 138 -16.32 3.03 -7.77
C PHE A 138 -17.01 3.75 -8.94
N GLY A 139 -18.36 3.78 -8.97
CA GLY A 139 -19.10 4.60 -9.93
C GLY A 139 -18.77 6.09 -9.81
N VAL A 140 -18.66 6.62 -8.59
CA VAL A 140 -18.25 8.02 -8.36
C VAL A 140 -16.77 8.22 -8.73
N LEU A 141 -15.89 7.28 -8.39
CA LEU A 141 -14.47 7.37 -8.72
C LEU A 141 -14.18 7.41 -10.23
N MET A 142 -14.96 6.68 -11.04
CA MET A 142 -14.77 6.62 -12.49
C MET A 142 -15.01 7.95 -13.21
N VAL A 143 -15.82 8.84 -12.62
CA VAL A 143 -16.16 10.15 -13.21
C VAL A 143 -15.42 11.31 -12.55
N ALA A 144 -14.66 11.05 -11.48
CA ALA A 144 -13.88 12.06 -10.78
C ALA A 144 -12.56 12.33 -11.51
N LEU A 145 -12.08 13.58 -11.44
CA LEU A 145 -10.80 14.03 -12.00
C LEU A 145 -9.60 13.57 -11.17
N THR A 146 -9.52 12.26 -10.89
CA THR A 146 -8.49 11.66 -10.03
C THR A 146 -7.07 11.84 -10.57
N GLU A 147 -6.92 12.15 -11.86
CA GLU A 147 -5.67 12.59 -12.48
C GLU A 147 -5.12 13.89 -11.88
N ASN A 148 -5.95 14.71 -11.23
CA ASN A 148 -5.49 15.89 -10.48
C ASN A 148 -4.88 15.53 -9.12
N LEU A 149 -4.96 14.28 -8.66
CA LEU A 149 -4.29 13.84 -7.44
C LEU A 149 -2.79 13.66 -7.67
N VAL A 150 -2.02 13.80 -6.60
CA VAL A 150 -0.61 13.37 -6.57
C VAL A 150 -0.55 11.85 -6.68
N ASP A 151 -1.35 11.15 -5.88
CA ASP A 151 -1.49 9.69 -5.92
C ASP A 151 -2.83 9.28 -5.30
N LEU A 152 -3.34 8.11 -5.70
CA LEU A 152 -4.59 7.55 -5.21
C LEU A 152 -4.33 6.16 -4.63
N TRP A 153 -4.73 5.97 -3.38
CA TRP A 153 -4.69 4.69 -2.69
C TRP A 153 -6.12 4.22 -2.46
N ILE A 154 -6.43 3.01 -2.91
CA ILE A 154 -7.72 2.38 -2.67
C ILE A 154 -7.47 1.21 -1.73
N HIS A 155 -7.96 1.32 -0.50
CA HIS A 155 -7.65 0.40 0.57
C HIS A 155 -8.89 -0.34 1.07
N ALA A 156 -8.73 -1.63 1.40
CA ALA A 156 -9.69 -2.39 2.18
C ALA A 156 -9.01 -3.52 2.97
N ASP A 157 -9.59 -3.84 4.14
CA ASP A 157 -9.30 -5.08 4.84
C ASP A 157 -10.18 -6.19 4.24
N VAL A 158 -9.55 -7.08 3.46
CA VAL A 158 -10.23 -8.09 2.65
C VAL A 158 -9.95 -9.53 3.07
N LEU A 159 -8.97 -9.74 3.94
CA LEU A 159 -8.61 -11.06 4.47
C LEU A 159 -8.82 -11.15 5.99
N PRO A 160 -9.10 -12.35 6.52
CA PRO A 160 -9.25 -12.54 7.95
C PRO A 160 -7.90 -12.45 8.67
N GLY A 161 -7.87 -11.67 9.76
CA GLY A 161 -6.73 -11.55 10.67
C GLY A 161 -7.10 -12.00 12.09
N SER A 162 -6.37 -11.49 13.08
CA SER A 162 -6.72 -11.64 14.51
C SER A 162 -8.07 -11.02 14.88
N GLY A 163 -8.63 -10.15 14.03
CA GLY A 163 -9.93 -9.53 14.20
C GLY A 163 -11.11 -10.35 13.69
N GLY A 164 -10.85 -11.48 13.01
CA GLY A 164 -11.88 -12.35 12.45
C GLY A 164 -12.25 -12.00 11.01
N LYS A 165 -13.54 -12.15 10.66
CA LYS A 165 -14.05 -11.97 9.29
C LYS A 165 -13.76 -10.55 8.77
N PRO A 166 -13.24 -10.37 7.55
CA PRO A 166 -13.03 -9.05 6.97
C PRO A 166 -14.37 -8.35 6.65
N PRO A 167 -14.40 -7.01 6.71
CA PRO A 167 -15.60 -6.24 6.37
C PRO A 167 -15.89 -6.16 4.87
N VAL A 168 -14.88 -6.38 4.02
CA VAL A 168 -14.99 -6.29 2.56
C VAL A 168 -14.69 -7.64 1.92
N ASP A 169 -15.55 -8.09 0.99
CA ASP A 169 -15.31 -9.29 0.19
C ASP A 169 -14.13 -9.09 -0.76
N ALA A 170 -13.14 -9.98 -0.67
CA ALA A 170 -11.90 -9.86 -1.43
C ALA A 170 -12.11 -9.90 -2.94
N THR A 171 -12.95 -10.83 -3.42
CA THR A 171 -13.20 -11.00 -4.86
C THR A 171 -13.88 -9.76 -5.44
N SER A 172 -14.90 -9.26 -4.75
CA SER A 172 -15.65 -8.07 -5.17
C SER A 172 -14.78 -6.81 -5.13
N PHE A 173 -13.95 -6.65 -4.10
CA PHE A 173 -13.01 -5.53 -4.01
C PHE A 173 -11.98 -5.57 -5.13
N MET A 174 -11.33 -6.72 -5.36
CA MET A 174 -10.30 -6.84 -6.40
C MET A 174 -10.89 -6.59 -7.79
N ARG A 175 -12.07 -7.15 -8.08
CA ARG A 175 -12.75 -6.94 -9.38
C ARG A 175 -13.04 -5.46 -9.66
N GLN A 176 -13.40 -4.68 -8.65
CA GLN A 176 -13.75 -3.26 -8.84
C GLN A 176 -12.54 -2.32 -8.76
N SER A 177 -11.53 -2.67 -7.96
CA SER A 177 -10.34 -1.85 -7.76
C SER A 177 -9.27 -2.06 -8.84
N ALA A 178 -9.13 -3.28 -9.37
CA ALA A 178 -8.07 -3.61 -10.32
C ALA A 178 -8.08 -2.76 -11.61
N PRO A 179 -9.22 -2.33 -12.19
CA PRO A 179 -9.25 -1.41 -13.33
C PRO A 179 -8.61 -0.04 -13.08
N PHE A 180 -8.43 0.37 -11.82
CA PHE A 180 -7.76 1.64 -11.48
C PHE A 180 -6.23 1.52 -11.53
N HIS A 181 -5.67 0.32 -11.69
CA HIS A 181 -4.23 0.15 -11.94
C HIS A 181 -3.89 0.57 -13.39
N PRO A 182 -2.75 1.23 -13.64
CA PRO A 182 -1.70 1.62 -12.69
C PRO A 182 -1.88 3.03 -12.08
N PHE A 183 -3.04 3.66 -12.25
CA PHE A 183 -3.29 5.02 -11.75
C PHE A 183 -3.47 5.08 -10.23
N ALA A 184 -3.95 4.00 -9.61
CA ALA A 184 -4.09 3.86 -8.17
C ALA A 184 -3.16 2.75 -7.61
N ILE A 185 -2.76 2.92 -6.35
CA ILE A 185 -2.18 1.88 -5.52
C ILE A 185 -3.32 1.08 -4.91
N ILE A 186 -3.36 -0.22 -5.20
CA ILE A 186 -4.34 -1.13 -4.60
C ILE A 186 -3.77 -1.65 -3.28
N SER A 187 -4.34 -1.20 -2.18
CA SER A 187 -3.85 -1.48 -0.83
C SER A 187 -4.74 -2.51 -0.13
N LEU A 188 -4.16 -3.64 0.27
CA LEU A 188 -4.88 -4.76 0.86
C LEU A 188 -4.47 -4.97 2.31
N GLY A 189 -5.43 -5.26 3.17
CA GLY A 189 -5.17 -5.53 4.58
C GLY A 189 -5.86 -6.77 5.12
N TRP A 190 -5.52 -7.08 6.37
CA TRP A 190 -6.20 -8.08 7.17
C TRP A 190 -7.01 -7.39 8.27
N ASN A 191 -8.21 -7.90 8.54
CA ASN A 191 -8.97 -7.43 9.71
C ASN A 191 -8.28 -7.90 11.00
N THR A 192 -7.64 -6.98 11.72
CA THR A 192 -6.77 -7.28 12.86
C THR A 192 -7.22 -6.57 14.13
N LYS A 193 -7.05 -7.25 15.27
CA LYS A 193 -7.07 -6.68 16.62
C LYS A 193 -5.66 -6.65 17.22
N PRO A 194 -5.40 -5.83 18.26
CA PRO A 194 -4.12 -5.83 18.96
C PRO A 194 -3.72 -7.23 19.48
N LYS A 195 -2.43 -7.43 19.72
CA LYS A 195 -1.84 -8.67 20.30
C LYS A 195 -1.94 -9.92 19.40
N GLY A 196 -2.06 -9.74 18.08
CA GLY A 196 -2.06 -10.83 17.11
C GLY A 196 -0.69 -11.14 16.50
N SER A 197 -0.67 -12.06 15.55
CA SER A 197 0.39 -12.23 14.55
C SER A 197 -0.22 -12.60 13.19
N TYR A 198 0.51 -12.37 12.11
CA TYR A 198 0.25 -12.91 10.79
C TYR A 198 0.78 -14.34 10.69
N SER A 199 -0.11 -15.30 10.46
CA SER A 199 0.24 -16.70 10.22
C SER A 199 0.76 -16.90 8.79
N TRP A 200 1.42 -18.05 8.55
CA TRP A 200 1.81 -18.48 7.20
C TRP A 200 0.61 -18.55 6.25
N SER A 201 -0.49 -19.17 6.70
CA SER A 201 -1.72 -19.24 5.88
C SER A 201 -2.26 -17.86 5.50
N GLN A 202 -2.14 -16.86 6.38
CA GLN A 202 -2.63 -15.50 6.11
C GLN A 202 -1.79 -14.78 5.05
N VAL A 203 -0.46 -14.88 5.09
CA VAL A 203 0.40 -14.27 4.06
C VAL A 203 0.32 -15.02 2.73
N GLU A 204 0.18 -16.35 2.75
CA GLU A 204 -0.04 -17.16 1.55
C GLU A 204 -1.38 -16.83 0.87
N SER A 205 -2.45 -16.64 1.65
CA SER A 205 -3.75 -16.19 1.12
C SER A 205 -3.66 -14.83 0.44
N MET A 206 -2.87 -13.90 0.99
CA MET A 206 -2.64 -12.59 0.36
C MET A 206 -1.89 -12.73 -0.97
N VAL A 207 -0.83 -13.53 -1.01
CA VAL A 207 -0.12 -13.84 -2.27
C VAL A 207 -1.07 -14.44 -3.29
N ARG A 208 -1.89 -15.45 -2.91
CA ARG A 208 -2.83 -16.08 -3.85
C ARG A 208 -3.86 -15.09 -4.39
N LEU A 209 -4.39 -14.20 -3.55
CA LEU A 209 -5.36 -13.18 -3.96
C LEU A 209 -4.79 -12.26 -5.06
N VAL A 210 -3.53 -11.84 -4.90
CA VAL A 210 -2.88 -10.92 -5.85
C VAL A 210 -2.27 -11.68 -7.03
N ALA A 211 -1.31 -12.57 -6.77
CA ALA A 211 -0.52 -13.22 -7.82
C ALA A 211 -1.34 -14.20 -8.68
N CYS A 212 -2.35 -14.88 -8.10
CA CYS A 212 -3.19 -15.78 -8.90
C CYS A 212 -4.42 -15.07 -9.48
N GLY A 213 -5.00 -14.12 -8.75
CA GLY A 213 -6.20 -13.41 -9.19
C GLY A 213 -5.92 -12.30 -10.20
N HIS A 214 -4.86 -11.54 -9.98
CA HIS A 214 -4.56 -10.31 -10.72
C HIS A 214 -3.04 -10.13 -10.90
N PRO A 215 -2.35 -11.05 -11.61
CA PRO A 215 -0.89 -11.08 -11.73
C PRO A 215 -0.27 -9.84 -12.39
N TYR A 216 -1.08 -9.04 -13.09
CA TYR A 216 -0.64 -7.82 -13.77
C TYR A 216 -0.52 -6.59 -12.85
N LEU A 217 -1.03 -6.67 -11.61
CA LEU A 217 -0.97 -5.55 -10.67
C LEU A 217 0.46 -5.34 -10.16
N THR A 218 1.04 -4.19 -10.49
CA THR A 218 2.40 -3.81 -10.09
C THR A 218 2.44 -2.76 -8.96
N ARG A 219 1.36 -2.00 -8.76
CA ARG A 219 1.22 -1.01 -7.67
C ARG A 219 0.35 -1.56 -6.56
N ILE A 220 0.91 -2.47 -5.78
CA ILE A 220 0.24 -3.13 -4.66
C ILE A 220 0.85 -2.66 -3.34
N ALA A 221 -0.01 -2.46 -2.34
CA ALA A 221 0.41 -2.25 -0.97
C ALA A 221 -0.24 -3.27 -0.02
N PHE A 222 0.48 -3.69 1.01
CA PHE A 222 -0.02 -4.55 2.08
C PHE A 222 -0.01 -3.79 3.40
N LYS A 223 -1.20 -3.55 3.97
CA LYS A 223 -1.35 -2.86 5.25
C LYS A 223 -1.13 -3.82 6.42
N VAL A 224 -0.13 -3.52 7.24
CA VAL A 224 0.37 -4.35 8.35
C VAL A 224 0.34 -3.56 9.65
N ARG A 225 -0.29 -4.12 10.68
CA ARG A 225 -0.37 -3.51 12.02
C ARG A 225 1.00 -3.59 12.70
N ALA A 226 1.51 -2.46 13.19
CA ALA A 226 2.85 -2.35 13.75
C ALA A 226 3.13 -3.32 14.90
N SER A 227 2.16 -3.55 15.81
CA SER A 227 2.32 -4.48 16.94
C SER A 227 2.48 -5.95 16.54
N MET A 228 2.10 -6.29 15.30
CA MET A 228 2.17 -7.65 14.77
C MET A 228 3.43 -7.88 13.93
N VAL A 229 4.28 -6.86 13.72
CA VAL A 229 5.50 -6.98 12.92
C VAL A 229 6.50 -7.95 13.56
N GLN A 230 6.81 -7.76 14.85
CA GLN A 230 7.78 -8.58 15.57
C GLN A 230 7.43 -10.08 15.56
N PRO A 231 6.21 -10.49 15.98
CA PRO A 231 5.86 -11.91 15.99
C PRO A 231 5.69 -12.50 14.58
N SER A 232 5.73 -11.68 13.52
CA SER A 232 5.50 -12.10 12.13
C SER A 232 6.64 -11.76 11.18
N LEU A 233 7.83 -11.48 11.73
CA LEU A 233 8.97 -11.04 10.92
C LEU A 233 9.29 -12.03 9.81
N ALA A 234 9.26 -13.33 10.08
CA ALA A 234 9.52 -14.38 9.08
C ALA A 234 8.47 -14.40 7.96
N GLN A 235 7.19 -14.30 8.30
CA GLN A 235 6.06 -14.33 7.36
C GLN A 235 6.05 -13.07 6.48
N LEU A 236 6.28 -11.90 7.06
CA LEU A 236 6.34 -10.63 6.34
C LEU A 236 7.58 -10.56 5.45
N SER A 237 8.72 -11.09 5.92
CA SER A 237 9.94 -11.20 5.12
C SER A 237 9.74 -12.09 3.90
N TRP A 238 9.06 -13.23 4.07
CA TRP A 238 8.70 -14.12 2.95
C TRP A 238 7.69 -13.48 1.99
N LEU A 239 6.70 -12.74 2.51
CA LEU A 239 5.73 -12.03 1.67
C LEU A 239 6.44 -11.05 0.72
N LEU A 240 7.45 -10.33 1.22
CA LEU A 240 8.26 -9.41 0.43
C LEU A 240 9.20 -10.12 -0.55
N ASP A 241 9.70 -11.31 -0.23
CA ASP A 241 10.50 -12.10 -1.18
C ASP A 241 9.65 -12.57 -2.38
N VAL A 242 8.39 -12.93 -2.10
CA VAL A 242 7.45 -13.42 -3.11
C VAL A 242 6.84 -12.27 -3.92
N MET A 243 6.62 -11.12 -3.29
CA MET A 243 6.04 -9.93 -3.90
C MET A 243 7.03 -8.75 -3.80
N PRO A 244 8.18 -8.81 -4.49
CA PRO A 244 9.28 -7.85 -4.30
C PRO A 244 8.93 -6.40 -4.68
N ASN A 245 7.91 -6.21 -5.52
CA ASN A 245 7.44 -4.88 -5.94
C ASN A 245 6.33 -4.33 -5.05
N ALA A 246 5.85 -5.08 -4.05
CA ALA A 246 4.80 -4.62 -3.16
C ALA A 246 5.35 -3.63 -2.11
N THR A 247 4.53 -2.64 -1.76
CA THR A 247 4.81 -1.73 -0.65
C THR A 247 4.22 -2.29 0.64
N LEU A 248 4.99 -2.33 1.72
CA LEU A 248 4.48 -2.65 3.05
C LEU A 248 4.10 -1.36 3.77
N VAL A 249 2.82 -1.21 4.14
CA VAL A 249 2.36 -0.06 4.93
C VAL A 249 2.24 -0.47 6.37
N ILE A 250 3.18 -0.01 7.20
CA ILE A 250 3.13 -0.25 8.64
C ILE A 250 2.26 0.82 9.28
N TRP A 251 1.14 0.41 9.88
CA TRP A 251 0.21 1.33 10.55
C TRP A 251 0.02 1.02 12.03
N SER A 252 -0.30 2.03 12.83
CA SER A 252 -0.81 1.84 14.20
C SER A 252 -1.98 2.78 14.49
N PRO A 253 -3.03 2.30 15.19
CA PRO A 253 -4.12 3.18 15.62
C PRO A 253 -3.63 4.17 16.68
N ALA A 254 -4.38 5.25 16.88
CA ALA A 254 -4.16 6.16 18.00
C ALA A 254 -4.21 5.40 19.34
N GLY A 255 -3.28 5.68 20.24
CA GLY A 255 -3.17 5.00 21.54
C GLY A 255 -2.47 3.64 21.53
N GLU A 256 -2.04 3.11 20.37
CA GLU A 256 -1.19 1.92 20.28
C GLU A 256 0.21 2.34 19.83
N ALA A 257 1.17 2.32 20.77
CA ALA A 257 2.56 2.66 20.45
C ALA A 257 3.23 1.52 19.66
N PRO A 258 3.73 1.75 18.43
CA PRO A 258 4.58 0.80 17.73
C PRO A 258 5.83 0.48 18.54
N ASN A 259 6.26 -0.78 18.50
CA ASN A 259 7.58 -1.17 18.99
C ASN A 259 8.65 -0.79 17.95
N THR A 260 9.31 0.35 18.14
CA THR A 260 10.34 0.89 17.24
C THR A 260 11.46 -0.12 16.95
N SER A 261 11.91 -0.89 17.95
CA SER A 261 12.97 -1.89 17.76
C SER A 261 12.59 -2.98 16.76
N SER A 262 11.31 -3.36 16.73
CA SER A 262 10.77 -4.36 15.81
C SER A 262 10.64 -3.83 14.40
N LEU A 263 10.29 -2.55 14.25
CA LEU A 263 10.23 -1.88 12.95
C LEU A 263 11.63 -1.73 12.34
N LEU A 264 12.62 -1.37 13.16
CA LEU A 264 14.03 -1.35 12.76
C LEU A 264 14.53 -2.75 12.36
N SER A 265 14.12 -3.79 13.09
CA SER A 265 14.49 -5.17 12.77
C SER A 265 13.96 -5.61 11.40
N LEU A 266 12.72 -5.27 11.07
CA LEU A 266 12.16 -5.51 9.74
C LEU A 266 12.94 -4.79 8.64
N ARG A 267 13.22 -3.50 8.84
CA ARG A 267 14.00 -2.71 7.89
C ARG A 267 15.39 -3.29 7.65
N LYS A 268 16.10 -3.67 8.71
CA LYS A 268 17.41 -4.33 8.62
C LYS A 268 17.34 -5.67 7.89
N ALA A 269 16.27 -6.44 8.12
CA ALA A 269 16.07 -7.73 7.46
C ALA A 269 15.70 -7.60 5.97
N ARG A 270 15.10 -6.47 5.57
CA ARG A 270 14.59 -6.21 4.22
C ARG A 270 14.95 -4.79 3.76
N PRO A 271 16.25 -4.50 3.54
CA PRO A 271 16.70 -3.15 3.22
C PRO A 271 16.10 -2.63 1.92
N SER A 272 15.97 -3.48 0.90
CA SER A 272 15.44 -3.12 -0.43
C SER A 272 13.92 -3.00 -0.48
N ALA A 273 13.19 -3.35 0.60
CA ALA A 273 11.74 -3.33 0.59
C ALA A 273 11.19 -1.89 0.63
N HIS A 274 10.12 -1.65 -0.12
CA HIS A 274 9.37 -0.40 -0.03
C HIS A 274 8.50 -0.42 1.22
N ILE A 275 8.90 0.30 2.27
CA ILE A 275 8.16 0.38 3.52
C ILE A 275 7.69 1.82 3.73
N VAL A 276 6.38 1.99 3.95
CA VAL A 276 5.74 3.26 4.31
C VAL A 276 5.23 3.16 5.74
N TYR A 277 5.54 4.15 6.56
CA TYR A 277 5.06 4.22 7.95
C TYR A 277 3.89 5.19 8.05
N ASP A 278 2.71 4.65 8.38
CA ASP A 278 1.46 5.38 8.66
C ASP A 278 1.21 5.37 10.18
N LEU A 279 1.97 6.20 10.88
CA LEU A 279 2.00 6.24 12.35
C LEU A 279 1.31 7.51 12.88
N PRO A 280 0.72 7.47 14.09
CA PRO A 280 0.18 8.64 14.77
C PRO A 280 1.18 9.80 14.88
N GLN A 281 0.67 11.04 14.93
CA GLN A 281 1.52 12.24 14.98
C GLN A 281 2.42 12.28 16.22
N GLU A 282 1.93 11.75 17.34
CA GLU A 282 2.65 11.66 18.61
C GLU A 282 3.91 10.78 18.55
N HIS A 283 4.06 9.94 17.52
CA HIS A 283 5.24 9.09 17.35
C HIS A 283 6.33 9.83 16.58
N GLN A 284 7.46 10.06 17.26
CA GLN A 284 8.65 10.64 16.65
C GLN A 284 9.28 9.62 15.70
N LEU A 285 9.26 9.96 14.41
CA LEU A 285 9.75 9.16 13.31
C LEU A 285 11.29 9.16 13.19
N GLU A 286 11.95 10.07 13.91
CA GLU A 286 13.41 10.28 13.91
C GLU A 286 14.21 9.05 14.41
N ASN A 287 13.53 8.10 15.05
CA ASN A 287 14.11 6.86 15.58
C ASN A 287 13.90 5.62 14.68
N LEU A 288 13.38 5.78 13.45
CA LEU A 288 13.11 4.72 12.46
C LEU A 288 14.00 4.80 11.22
#